data_AF-A0A2M8J644-F1
#
_entry.id   AF-A0A2M8J644-F1
#
_cell.length_a   1.000
_cell.length_b   1.000
_cell.length_c   1.000
_cell.angle_alpha   90.00
_cell.angle_beta   90.00
_cell.angle_gamma   90.00
#
_symmetry.space_group_name_H-M   'P 1'
#
loop_
_entity.id
_entity.type
_entity.pdbx_description
1 polymer ?
#
loop_
_entity_poly.entity_id
_entity_poly.type
_entity_poly.pdbx_seq_one_letter_code
_entity_poly.pdbx_strand_id
1 'polypeptide(L)'
;MKNTIRLSAVLLATTVLPVAAQSDVLMGERLYQENCASCHGANLEGQSDWRTRLPNGRLPAPPHDASGHTWHHPDRVLLDIVKRGPAAIVGNGYESDMPGYEDVLTDDEITAIIDYIKSTWPNRIRASKESRSLADEQAQP
;
A
#
# COMPACT_ATOMS: atom_id res chain seq x y z
N MET A 1 33.64 42.31 31.52
CA MET A 1 33.49 41.04 30.78
C MET A 1 32.06 40.57 30.98
N LYS A 2 31.18 40.69 29.98
CA LYS A 2 29.76 40.28 30.07
C LYS A 2 29.59 39.02 29.23
N ASN A 3 29.43 37.87 29.89
CA ASN A 3 29.30 36.57 29.22
C ASN A 3 27.81 36.30 28.99
N THR A 4 27.35 36.42 27.75
CA THR A 4 25.97 36.11 27.35
C THR A 4 25.89 34.65 26.92
N ILE A 5 25.19 33.83 27.71
CA ILE A 5 24.85 32.45 27.35
C ILE A 5 23.66 32.51 26.38
N ARG A 6 23.83 32.02 25.16
CA ARG A 6 22.73 31.80 24.22
C ARG A 6 22.17 30.39 24.43
N LEU A 7 20.96 30.30 24.98
CA LEU A 7 20.19 29.05 24.97
C LEU A 7 19.63 28.84 23.56
N SER A 8 20.18 27.89 22.82
CA SER A 8 19.56 27.36 21.61
C SER A 8 18.52 26.32 22.04
N ALA A 9 17.24 26.64 21.84
CA ALA A 9 16.15 25.67 22.01
C ALA A 9 16.18 24.68 20.84
N VAL A 10 16.54 23.43 21.12
CA VAL A 10 16.41 22.32 20.17
C VAL A 10 14.98 21.79 20.27
N LEU A 11 14.12 22.14 19.30
CA LEU A 11 12.83 21.48 19.12
C LEU A 11 13.06 20.09 18.52
N LEU A 12 12.97 19.05 19.35
CA LEU A 12 12.81 17.68 18.89
C LEU A 12 11.36 17.50 18.42
N ALA A 13 11.13 17.56 17.11
CA ALA A 13 9.84 17.19 16.52
C ALA A 13 9.69 15.66 16.59
N THR A 14 9.09 15.14 17.66
CA THR A 14 8.69 13.73 17.73
C THR A 14 7.42 13.55 16.91
N THR A 15 7.50 12.82 15.79
CA THR A 15 6.33 12.41 15.01
C THR A 15 5.55 11.38 15.80
N VAL A 16 4.55 11.82 16.57
CA VAL A 16 3.60 10.94 17.25
C VAL A 16 2.55 10.53 16.23
N LEU A 17 2.57 9.28 15.78
CA LEU A 17 1.46 8.75 14.99
C LEU A 17 0.22 8.66 15.90
N PRO A 18 -0.96 9.09 15.43
CA PRO A 18 -2.17 8.99 16.23
C PRO A 18 -2.52 7.53 16.50
N VAL A 19 -2.99 7.23 17.72
CA VAL A 19 -3.33 5.87 18.18
C VAL A 19 -4.33 5.17 17.25
N ALA A 20 -5.26 5.92 16.67
CA ALA A 20 -6.24 5.40 15.69
C ALA A 20 -5.54 4.88 14.41
N ALA A 21 -4.62 5.66 13.83
CA ALA A 21 -3.87 5.21 12.65
C ALA A 21 -3.01 3.96 12.95
N GLN A 22 -2.51 3.85 14.18
CA GLN A 22 -1.78 2.66 14.59
C GLN A 22 -2.70 1.44 14.75
N SER A 23 -3.93 1.60 15.26
CA SER A 23 -4.90 0.51 15.32
C SER A 23 -5.35 0.06 13.93
N ASP A 24 -5.49 1.00 12.99
CA ASP A 24 -5.90 0.69 11.62
C ASP A 24 -4.82 -0.11 10.88
N VAL A 25 -3.53 0.25 11.07
CA VAL A 25 -2.40 -0.52 10.51
C VAL A 25 -2.34 -1.94 11.07
N LEU A 26 -2.57 -2.14 12.37
CA LEU A 26 -2.58 -3.48 12.98
C LEU A 26 -3.77 -4.32 12.50
N MET A 27 -4.93 -3.70 12.32
CA MET A 27 -6.08 -4.36 11.72
C MET A 27 -5.80 -4.76 10.27
N GLY A 28 -5.21 -3.85 9.49
CA GLY A 28 -4.78 -4.07 8.13
C GLY A 28 -3.78 -5.21 8.00
N GLU A 29 -2.81 -5.31 8.91
CA GLU A 29 -1.85 -6.42 8.97
C GLU A 29 -2.56 -7.76 9.14
N ARG A 30 -3.45 -7.87 10.13
CA ARG A 30 -4.21 -9.11 10.37
C ARG A 30 -5.02 -9.50 9.13
N LEU A 31 -5.76 -8.56 8.55
CA LEU A 31 -6.59 -8.80 7.37
C LEU A 31 -5.73 -9.18 6.15
N TYR A 32 -4.56 -8.56 5.99
CA TYR A 32 -3.60 -8.94 4.95
C TYR A 32 -3.14 -10.39 5.10
N GLN A 33 -2.79 -10.81 6.32
CA GLN A 33 -2.38 -12.20 6.58
C GLN A 33 -3.50 -13.20 6.29
N GLU A 34 -4.75 -12.85 6.61
CA GLU A 34 -5.93 -13.69 6.38
C GLU A 34 -6.30 -13.81 4.90
N ASN A 35 -6.19 -12.72 4.13
CA ASN A 35 -6.80 -12.62 2.80
C ASN A 35 -5.78 -12.55 1.65
N CYS A 36 -4.57 -12.06 1.88
CA CYS A 36 -3.64 -11.68 0.81
C CYS A 36 -2.33 -12.47 0.82
N ALA A 37 -1.83 -12.83 2.01
CA ALA A 37 -0.51 -13.42 2.20
C ALA A 37 -0.32 -14.79 1.54
N SER A 38 -1.40 -15.54 1.29
CA SER A 38 -1.34 -16.84 0.60
C SER A 38 -0.74 -16.76 -0.81
N CYS A 39 -0.91 -15.62 -1.48
CA CYS A 39 -0.34 -15.34 -2.80
C CYS A 39 0.78 -14.30 -2.75
N HIS A 40 0.58 -13.21 -2.00
CA HIS A 40 1.53 -12.09 -1.93
C HIS A 40 2.66 -12.28 -0.90
N GLY A 41 2.68 -13.40 -0.19
CA GLY A 41 3.69 -13.74 0.80
C GLY A 41 3.42 -13.09 2.17
N ALA A 42 3.79 -13.78 3.25
CA ALA A 42 3.57 -13.28 4.61
C ALA A 42 4.39 -12.02 4.93
N ASN A 43 5.48 -11.78 4.18
CA ASN A 43 6.37 -10.64 4.30
C ASN A 43 6.27 -9.68 3.09
N LEU A 44 5.16 -9.73 2.33
CA LEU A 44 4.92 -8.89 1.15
C LEU A 44 5.88 -9.16 -0.03
N GLU A 45 6.58 -10.31 -0.01
CA GLU A 45 7.64 -10.66 -0.96
C GLU A 45 7.13 -11.10 -2.34
N GLY A 46 5.84 -11.41 -2.45
CA GLY A 46 5.22 -11.92 -3.67
C GLY A 46 5.74 -13.29 -4.08
N GLN A 47 5.35 -13.72 -5.27
CA GLN A 47 5.85 -14.94 -5.89
C GLN A 47 7.16 -14.69 -6.64
N SER A 48 7.99 -15.73 -6.76
CA SER A 48 9.20 -15.68 -7.58
C SER A 48 8.87 -15.37 -9.03
N ASP A 49 9.77 -14.65 -9.72
CA ASP A 49 9.63 -14.32 -11.14
C ASP A 49 8.30 -13.66 -11.51
N TRP A 50 7.71 -12.87 -10.60
CA TRP A 50 6.38 -12.25 -10.77
C TRP A 50 6.20 -11.37 -12.02
N ARG A 51 7.30 -10.98 -12.67
CA ARG A 51 7.28 -10.23 -13.94
C ARG A 51 7.17 -11.12 -15.18
N THR A 52 7.33 -12.43 -15.02
CA THR A 52 7.27 -13.42 -16.09
C THR A 52 5.92 -14.12 -16.06
N ARG A 53 5.24 -14.20 -17.22
CA ARG A 53 3.97 -14.91 -17.32
C ARG A 53 4.17 -16.40 -17.08
N LEU A 54 3.25 -16.99 -16.33
CA LEU A 54 3.13 -18.43 -16.16
C LEU A 54 2.70 -19.09 -17.48
N PRO A 55 2.78 -20.43 -17.61
CA PRO A 55 2.32 -21.14 -18.81
C PRO A 55 0.84 -20.90 -19.17
N ASN A 56 0.01 -20.54 -18.18
CA ASN A 56 -1.39 -20.15 -18.39
C ASN A 56 -1.55 -18.71 -18.92
N GLY A 57 -0.45 -17.99 -19.14
CA GLY A 57 -0.43 -16.62 -19.62
C GLY A 57 -0.63 -15.54 -18.55
N ARG A 58 -0.90 -15.88 -17.29
CA ARG A 58 -1.15 -14.92 -16.21
C ARG A 58 0.14 -14.54 -15.47
N LEU A 59 0.12 -13.40 -14.79
CA LEU A 59 1.25 -12.96 -13.96
C LEU A 59 1.11 -13.51 -12.53
N PRO A 60 2.20 -13.99 -11.92
CA PRO A 60 2.22 -14.31 -10.50
C PRO A 60 1.95 -13.06 -9.64
N ALA A 61 1.59 -13.29 -8.37
CA ALA A 61 1.34 -12.22 -7.42
C ALA A 61 2.62 -11.37 -7.20
N PRO A 62 2.58 -10.04 -7.46
CA PRO A 62 3.74 -9.18 -7.26
C PRO A 62 4.05 -8.96 -5.78
N PRO A 63 5.30 -8.64 -5.42
CA PRO A 63 5.63 -8.12 -4.10
C PRO A 63 4.87 -6.82 -3.85
N HIS A 64 4.43 -6.67 -2.60
CA HIS A 64 3.91 -5.42 -2.09
C HIS A 64 4.98 -4.61 -1.35
N ASP A 65 6.19 -5.15 -1.14
CA ASP A 65 7.32 -4.42 -0.59
C ASP A 65 7.96 -3.42 -1.59
N ALA A 66 9.11 -2.86 -1.21
CA ALA A 66 9.84 -1.87 -2.03
C ALA A 66 10.36 -2.41 -3.38
N SER A 67 10.43 -3.73 -3.59
CA SER A 67 10.87 -4.37 -4.83
C SER A 67 9.75 -4.49 -5.87
N GLY A 68 8.51 -4.34 -5.42
CA GLY A 68 7.29 -4.39 -6.21
C GLY A 68 6.99 -3.11 -6.97
N HIS A 69 5.77 -3.02 -7.49
CA HIS A 69 5.28 -1.86 -8.24
C HIS A 69 4.03 -1.20 -7.64
N THR A 70 3.52 -1.71 -6.51
CA THR A 70 2.27 -1.26 -5.88
C THR A 70 2.26 0.24 -5.63
N TRP A 71 3.38 0.79 -5.20
CA TRP A 71 3.55 2.21 -4.85
C TRP A 71 3.48 3.18 -6.05
N HIS A 72 3.44 2.67 -7.29
CA HIS A 72 3.27 3.51 -8.49
C HIS A 72 1.82 3.92 -8.75
N HIS A 73 0.85 3.28 -8.10
CA HIS A 73 -0.58 3.50 -8.32
C HIS A 73 -1.17 4.45 -7.27
N PRO A 74 -2.09 5.37 -7.62
CA PRO A 74 -2.81 6.19 -6.64
C PRO A 74 -3.76 5.35 -5.78
N ASP A 75 -4.16 5.85 -4.60
CA ASP A 75 -4.95 5.09 -3.62
C ASP A 75 -6.30 4.62 -4.20
N ARG A 76 -6.99 5.50 -4.95
CA ARG A 76 -8.22 5.14 -5.66
C ARG A 76 -8.07 3.91 -6.56
N VAL A 77 -6.97 3.83 -7.32
CA VAL A 77 -6.70 2.69 -8.20
C VAL A 77 -6.40 1.43 -7.40
N LEU A 78 -5.67 1.53 -6.28
CA LEU A 78 -5.41 0.38 -5.42
C LEU A 78 -6.70 -0.14 -4.78
N LEU A 79 -7.56 0.74 -4.27
CA LEU A 79 -8.88 0.39 -3.75
C LEU A 79 -9.72 -0.31 -4.82
N ASP A 80 -9.78 0.23 -6.03
CA ASP A 80 -10.48 -0.36 -7.17
C ASP A 80 -9.97 -1.76 -7.52
N ILE A 81 -8.64 -1.94 -7.56
CA ILE A 81 -8.01 -3.24 -7.85
C ILE A 81 -8.36 -4.27 -6.79
N VAL A 82 -8.33 -3.92 -5.50
CA VAL A 82 -8.69 -4.87 -4.44
C VAL A 82 -10.18 -5.20 -4.48
N LYS A 83 -11.04 -4.19 -4.67
CA LYS A 83 -12.50 -4.40 -4.71
C LYS A 83 -12.91 -5.28 -5.88
N ARG A 84 -12.44 -4.99 -7.09
CA ARG A 84 -12.98 -5.55 -8.34
C ARG A 84 -12.04 -6.54 -9.04
N GLY A 85 -10.80 -6.66 -8.58
CA GLY A 85 -9.76 -7.48 -9.20
C GLY A 85 -9.12 -6.84 -10.45
N PRO A 86 -7.83 -7.11 -10.76
CA PRO A 86 -7.14 -6.48 -11.90
C PRO A 86 -7.81 -6.71 -13.26
N ALA A 87 -8.47 -7.86 -13.46
CA ALA A 87 -9.17 -8.19 -14.69
C ALA A 87 -10.28 -7.17 -15.02
N ALA A 88 -11.04 -6.73 -14.02
CA ALA A 88 -12.11 -5.75 -14.18
C ALA A 88 -11.57 -4.33 -14.41
N ILE A 89 -10.37 -4.02 -13.91
CA ILE A 89 -9.75 -2.68 -14.05
C ILE A 89 -9.06 -2.53 -15.40
N VAL A 90 -8.28 -3.52 -15.81
CA VAL A 90 -7.51 -3.48 -17.06
C VAL A 90 -8.42 -3.71 -18.27
N GLY A 91 -9.41 -4.62 -18.15
CA GLY A 91 -10.34 -4.93 -19.22
C GLY A 91 -9.67 -5.53 -20.46
N ASN A 92 -10.31 -5.41 -21.61
CA ASN A 92 -9.80 -5.87 -22.91
C ASN A 92 -9.33 -7.34 -22.94
N GLY A 93 -10.02 -8.21 -22.20
CA GLY A 93 -9.69 -9.63 -22.10
C GLY A 93 -8.48 -9.95 -21.23
N TYR A 94 -7.99 -9.00 -20.43
CA TYR A 94 -6.94 -9.27 -19.45
C TYR A 94 -7.43 -10.24 -18.37
N GLU A 95 -6.66 -11.29 -18.12
CA GLU A 95 -6.94 -12.28 -17.08
C GLU A 95 -5.97 -12.14 -15.91
N SER A 96 -6.47 -12.37 -14.70
CA SER A 96 -5.70 -12.35 -13.46
C SER A 96 -6.18 -13.44 -12.51
N ASP A 97 -5.27 -14.00 -11.73
CA ASP A 97 -5.61 -14.93 -10.65
C ASP A 97 -5.98 -14.20 -9.35
N MET A 98 -5.81 -12.87 -9.28
CA MET A 98 -6.25 -12.06 -8.14
C MET A 98 -7.76 -11.77 -8.23
N PRO A 99 -8.59 -12.28 -7.29
CA PRO A 99 -10.01 -12.02 -7.28
C PRO A 99 -10.32 -10.58 -6.82
N GLY A 100 -11.57 -10.15 -7.03
CA GLY A 100 -12.12 -8.99 -6.34
C GLY A 100 -12.62 -9.38 -4.94
N TYR A 101 -12.55 -8.43 -4.00
CA TYR A 101 -12.91 -8.64 -2.59
C TYR A 101 -14.11 -7.80 -2.14
N GLU A 102 -14.83 -7.13 -3.04
CA GLU A 102 -15.96 -6.24 -2.68
C GLU A 102 -17.11 -6.94 -1.95
N ASP A 103 -17.27 -8.26 -2.12
CA ASP A 103 -18.27 -9.07 -1.41
C ASP A 103 -17.73 -9.70 -0.10
N VAL A 104 -16.45 -9.50 0.22
CA VAL A 104 -15.75 -10.15 1.35
C VAL A 104 -15.23 -9.13 2.37
N LEU A 105 -14.74 -7.99 1.90
CA LEU A 105 -14.12 -6.94 2.72
C LEU A 105 -14.87 -5.61 2.51
N THR A 106 -15.05 -4.87 3.60
CA THR A 106 -15.56 -3.49 3.54
C THR A 106 -14.51 -2.51 3.03
N ASP A 107 -14.94 -1.32 2.60
CA ASP A 107 -14.03 -0.28 2.11
C ASP A 107 -13.01 0.17 3.19
N ASP A 108 -13.43 0.22 4.46
CA ASP A 108 -12.55 0.55 5.58
C ASP A 108 -11.50 -0.55 5.82
N GLU A 109 -11.88 -1.82 5.69
CA GLU A 109 -10.96 -2.96 5.81
C GLU A 109 -9.94 -3.00 4.67
N ILE A 110 -10.38 -2.73 3.43
CA ILE A 110 -9.48 -2.63 2.27
C ILE A 110 -8.51 -1.45 2.46
N THR A 111 -9.01 -0.31 2.94
CA THR A 111 -8.17 0.85 3.25
C THR A 111 -7.13 0.51 4.31
N ALA A 112 -7.52 -0.16 5.40
CA ALA A 112 -6.60 -0.61 6.44
C ALA A 112 -5.51 -1.54 5.89
N ILE A 113 -5.85 -2.49 5.01
CA ILE A 113 -4.86 -3.36 4.34
C ILE A 113 -3.87 -2.53 3.51
N ILE A 114 -4.36 -1.57 2.72
CA ILE A 114 -3.49 -0.70 1.90
C ILE A 114 -2.57 0.15 2.79
N ASP A 115 -3.08 0.67 3.91
CA ASP A 115 -2.29 1.43 4.86
C ASP A 115 -1.23 0.59 5.56
N TYR A 116 -1.54 -0.67 5.90
CA TYR A 116 -0.54 -1.62 6.36
C TYR A 116 0.58 -1.81 5.32
N ILE A 117 0.23 -2.07 4.06
CA ILE A 117 1.22 -2.21 2.97
C ILE A 117 2.08 -0.94 2.86
N LYS A 118 1.46 0.25 2.85
CA LYS A 118 2.15 1.55 2.79
C LYS A 118 3.08 1.77 3.99
N SER A 119 2.72 1.25 5.17
CA SER A 119 3.53 1.41 6.40
C SER A 119 4.89 0.71 6.31
N THR A 120 5.01 -0.33 5.48
CA THR A 120 6.24 -1.13 5.33
C THR A 120 7.29 -0.48 4.43
N TRP A 121 6.90 0.55 3.68
CA TRP A 121 7.79 1.15 2.68
C TRP A 121 8.78 2.15 3.29
N PRO A 122 10.00 2.25 2.73
CA PRO A 122 10.92 3.33 3.04
C PRO A 122 10.27 4.70 2.84
N ASN A 123 10.61 5.68 3.68
CA ASN A 123 10.02 7.02 3.66
C ASN A 123 9.97 7.67 2.27
N ARG A 124 11.00 7.49 1.44
CA ARG A 124 11.04 8.02 0.07
C ARG A 124 9.93 7.45 -0.84
N ILE A 125 9.61 6.16 -0.69
CA ILE A 125 8.58 5.47 -1.47
C ILE A 125 7.21 5.92 -0.97
N ARG A 126 7.01 5.99 0.36
CA ARG A 126 5.79 6.54 0.96
C ARG A 126 5.49 7.96 0.47
N ALA A 127 6.49 8.83 0.47
CA ALA A 127 6.34 10.19 -0.03
C ALA A 127 6.00 10.25 -1.53
N SER A 128 6.63 9.40 -2.36
CA SER A 128 6.28 9.33 -3.78
C SER A 128 4.86 8.80 -4.01
N LYS A 129 4.42 7.80 -3.24
CA LYS A 129 3.05 7.29 -3.30
C LYS A 129 2.04 8.36 -2.92
N GLU A 130 2.28 9.06 -1.83
CA GLU A 130 1.40 10.09 -1.30
C GLU A 130 1.20 11.20 -2.34
N SER A 131 2.31 11.70 -2.89
CA SER A 131 2.26 12.73 -3.95
C SER A 131 1.47 12.29 -5.19
N ARG A 132 1.49 11.00 -5.56
CA ARG A 132 0.69 10.48 -6.68
C ARG A 132 -0.79 10.41 -6.35
N SER A 133 -1.13 10.01 -5.12
CA SER A 133 -2.51 9.87 -4.67
C SER A 133 -3.18 11.24 -4.61
N LEU A 134 -2.49 12.23 -4.01
CA LEU A 134 -2.95 13.62 -4.00
C LEU A 134 -3.13 14.22 -5.40
N ALA A 135 -2.24 13.88 -6.34
CA ALA A 135 -2.36 14.36 -7.71
C ALA A 135 -3.55 13.73 -8.46
N ASP A 136 -3.86 12.44 -8.21
CA ASP A 136 -5.04 11.77 -8.77
C ASP A 136 -6.34 12.36 -8.22
N GLU A 137 -6.42 12.57 -6.90
CA GLU A 137 -7.58 13.20 -6.25
C GLU A 137 -7.86 14.61 -6.78
N GLN A 138 -6.82 15.40 -7.02
CA GLN A 138 -6.97 16.75 -7.60
C GLN A 138 -7.42 16.71 -9.06
N ALA A 139 -7.03 15.67 -9.80
CA ALA A 139 -7.40 15.51 -11.20
C ALA A 139 -8.80 14.92 -11.39
N GLN A 140 -9.35 14.26 -10.36
CA GLN A 140 -10.63 13.54 -10.38
C GLN A 140 -11.47 13.88 -9.14
N PRO A 141 -12.01 15.12 -9.05
CA PRO A 141 -12.78 15.58 -7.90
C PRO A 141 -14.18 14.94 -7.81
#